data_AF-A0A429X6P0-F1
#
_entry.id   AF-A0A429X6P0-F1
#
_cell.length_a   1.000
_cell.length_b   1.000
_cell.length_c   1.000
_cell.angle_alpha   90.00
_cell.angle_beta   90.00
_cell.angle_gamma   90.00
#
_symmetry.space_group_name_H-M   'P 1'
#
loop_
_entity.id
_entity.type
_entity.pdbx_description
1 polymer ?
#
loop_
_entity_poly.entity_id
_entity_poly.type
_entity_poly.pdbx_seq_one_letter_code
_entity_poly.pdbx_strand_id
1 'polypeptide(L)'
;MLTSFGKFCRKLRVDNDELLKDMADKIGVASSYLSAVENGKRNVPQEWIGKIATSYSLSASGLAELNQAVQESQNTLKVDFEGFSGEDKIVFMTMIREFKGLDEKDRAKIKEILLKNEESM
;
A
#
# COMPACT_ATOMS: atom_id res chain seq x y z
N MET A 1 -6.81 5.93 14.13
CA MET A 1 -6.19 4.61 14.33
C MET A 1 -5.04 4.51 13.33
N LEU A 2 -3.87 4.04 13.75
CA LEU A 2 -2.71 3.92 12.85
C LEU A 2 -2.94 2.80 11.82
N THR A 3 -2.59 3.07 10.57
CA THR A 3 -2.55 2.06 9.49
C THR A 3 -1.34 1.14 9.66
N SER A 4 -1.23 0.06 8.87
CA SER A 4 -0.02 -0.78 8.86
C SER A 4 1.24 0.04 8.56
N PHE A 5 1.17 0.98 7.61
CA PHE A 5 2.24 1.92 7.28
C PHE A 5 2.57 2.84 8.46
N GLY A 6 1.55 3.39 9.14
CA GLY A 6 1.76 4.22 10.31
C GLY A 6 2.42 3.48 11.47
N LYS A 7 2.08 2.20 11.67
CA LYS A 7 2.76 1.34 12.65
C LYS A 7 4.22 1.09 12.29
N PHE A 8 4.51 0.81 11.01
CA PHE A 8 5.86 0.65 10.51
C PHE A 8 6.72 1.90 10.74
N CYS A 9 6.22 3.07 10.35
CA CYS A 9 6.94 4.34 10.53
C CYS A 9 7.14 4.69 12.01
N ARG A 10 6.16 4.37 12.87
CA ARG A 10 6.31 4.57 14.32
C ARG A 10 7.38 3.65 14.91
N LYS A 11 7.46 2.39 14.47
CA LYS A 11 8.52 1.45 14.89
C LYS A 11 9.89 1.98 14.50
N LEU A 12 10.08 2.38 13.23
CA LEU A 12 11.33 3.00 12.77
C LEU A 12 11.75 4.19 13.62
N ARG A 13 10.81 5.08 13.94
CA ARG A 13 11.10 6.24 14.80
C ARG A 13 11.52 5.85 16.19
N VAL A 14 10.84 4.89 16.83
CA VAL A 14 11.21 4.38 18.16
C VAL A 14 12.62 3.77 18.13
N ASP A 15 12.93 2.99 17.10
CA ASP A 15 14.23 2.33 16.95
C ASP A 15 15.38 3.35 16.71
N ASN A 16 15.06 4.57 16.28
CA ASN A 16 16.03 5.65 16.02
C ASN A 16 15.96 6.82 17.02
N ASP A 17 15.14 6.70 18.08
CA ASP A 17 14.87 7.77 19.07
C ASP A 17 14.38 9.09 18.44
N GLU A 18 13.47 8.99 17.47
CA GLU A 18 12.97 10.11 16.68
C GLU A 18 11.53 10.50 16.98
N LEU A 19 11.25 11.80 16.89
CA LEU A 19 9.90 12.33 16.88
C LEU A 19 9.28 12.27 15.48
N LEU A 20 7.96 12.48 15.40
CA LEU A 20 7.26 12.62 14.11
C LEU A 20 7.86 13.72 13.24
N LYS A 21 8.31 14.82 13.86
CA LYS A 21 8.91 15.95 13.16
C LYS A 21 10.24 15.54 12.51
N ASP A 22 11.09 14.79 13.20
CA ASP A 22 12.41 14.42 12.70
C ASP A 22 12.30 13.53 11.46
N MET A 23 11.41 12.53 11.48
CA MET A 23 11.13 11.70 10.30
C MET A 23 10.56 12.53 9.15
N ALA A 24 9.63 13.44 9.44
CA ALA A 24 9.02 14.30 8.43
C ALA A 24 10.08 15.19 7.76
N ASP A 25 10.98 15.78 8.55
CA ASP A 25 12.10 16.58 8.06
C ASP A 25 13.07 15.73 7.23
N LYS A 26 13.39 14.50 7.66
CA LYS A 26 14.25 13.54 6.92
C LYS A 26 13.71 13.19 5.52
N ILE A 27 12.40 12.97 5.39
CA ILE A 27 11.77 12.64 4.10
C ILE A 27 11.28 13.89 3.34
N GLY A 28 11.52 15.09 3.90
CA GLY A 28 11.21 16.38 3.29
C GLY A 28 9.72 16.66 3.13
N VAL A 29 8.92 16.39 4.16
CA VAL A 29 7.46 16.64 4.16
C VAL A 29 7.03 17.32 5.45
N ALA A 30 5.83 17.93 5.45
CA ALA A 30 5.27 18.50 6.67
C ALA A 30 4.88 17.40 7.67
N SER A 31 5.19 17.60 8.96
CA SER A 31 4.81 16.67 10.05
C SER A 31 3.30 16.39 10.10
N SER A 32 2.47 17.39 9.80
CA SER A 32 1.01 17.24 9.68
C SER A 32 0.60 16.34 8.51
N TYR A 33 1.35 16.37 7.41
CA TYR A 33 1.10 15.51 6.26
C TYR A 33 1.49 14.05 6.56
N LEU A 34 2.67 13.82 7.15
CA LEU A 34 3.07 12.50 7.64
C LEU A 34 2.02 11.94 8.60
N SER A 35 1.57 12.72 9.58
CA SER A 35 0.50 12.31 10.51
C SER A 35 -0.78 11.88 9.80
N ALA A 36 -1.21 12.64 8.79
CA ALA A 36 -2.42 12.33 8.04
C ALA A 36 -2.32 11.00 7.28
N VAL A 37 -1.14 10.71 6.71
CA VAL A 37 -0.87 9.45 6.00
C VAL A 37 -0.78 8.27 6.97
N GLU A 38 -0.06 8.41 8.09
CA GLU A 38 0.06 7.35 9.11
C GLU A 38 -1.30 6.96 9.73
N ASN A 39 -2.25 7.90 9.75
CA ASN A 39 -3.62 7.68 10.23
C ASN A 39 -4.61 7.32 9.13
N GLY A 40 -4.15 7.08 7.89
CA GLY A 40 -4.98 6.66 6.77
C GLY A 40 -5.93 7.73 6.23
N LYS A 41 -5.77 9.00 6.64
CA LYS A 41 -6.53 10.13 6.08
C LYS A 41 -6.09 10.48 4.66
N ARG A 42 -4.88 10.04 4.27
CA ARG A 42 -4.30 10.18 2.93
C ARG A 42 -3.55 8.90 2.58
N ASN A 43 -3.48 8.57 1.30
CA ASN A 43 -2.67 7.45 0.83
C ASN A 43 -1.18 7.76 0.97
N VAL A 44 -0.39 6.69 1.10
CA VAL A 44 1.07 6.77 1.09
C VAL A 44 1.54 7.14 -0.33
N PRO A 45 2.26 8.26 -0.52
CA PRO A 45 2.85 8.59 -1.80
C PRO A 45 3.93 7.58 -2.18
N GLN A 46 4.00 7.19 -3.46
CA GLN A 46 4.94 6.17 -3.93
C GLN A 46 6.40 6.59 -3.71
N GLU A 47 6.70 7.88 -3.84
CA GLU A 47 8.04 8.40 -3.61
C GLU A 47 8.49 8.29 -2.14
N TRP A 48 7.57 8.09 -1.19
CA TRP A 48 7.94 7.91 0.22
C TRP A 48 8.61 6.56 0.47
N ILE A 49 8.28 5.53 -0.31
CA ILE A 49 8.89 4.20 -0.15
C ILE A 49 10.41 4.32 -0.33
N GLY A 50 10.84 4.97 -1.43
CA GLY A 50 12.25 5.23 -1.70
C GLY A 50 12.90 6.14 -0.67
N LYS A 51 12.24 7.26 -0.31
CA LYS A 51 12.76 8.20 0.69
C LYS A 51 12.99 7.54 2.04
N ILE A 52 12.02 6.80 2.56
CA ILE A 52 12.13 6.09 3.84
C ILE A 52 13.20 5.00 3.76
N ALA A 53 13.21 4.22 2.68
CA ALA A 53 14.22 3.18 2.48
C ALA A 53 15.65 3.73 2.52
N THR A 54 15.89 4.87 1.85
CA THR A 54 17.20 5.52 1.86
C THR A 54 17.51 6.20 3.19
N SER A 55 16.60 7.01 3.75
CA SER A 55 16.83 7.77 4.99
C SER A 55 17.09 6.89 6.22
N TYR A 56 16.56 5.67 6.23
CA TYR A 56 16.74 4.70 7.32
C TYR A 56 17.63 3.51 6.94
N SER A 57 18.24 3.53 5.75
CA SER A 57 19.11 2.44 5.26
C SER A 57 18.49 1.05 5.43
N LEU A 58 17.23 0.91 4.99
CA LEU A 58 16.48 -0.33 5.18
C LEU A 58 17.16 -1.51 4.46
N SER A 59 17.21 -2.65 5.15
CA SER A 59 17.58 -3.93 4.52
C SER A 59 16.54 -4.35 3.48
N ALA A 60 16.87 -5.36 2.68
CA ALA A 60 15.90 -5.97 1.75
C ALA A 60 14.63 -6.45 2.47
N SER A 61 14.77 -7.04 3.67
CA SER A 61 13.63 -7.45 4.49
C SER A 61 12.82 -6.26 4.99
N GLY A 62 13.47 -5.18 5.45
CA GLY A 62 12.77 -3.97 5.89
C GLY A 62 12.05 -3.26 4.75
N LEU A 63 12.61 -3.27 3.55
CA LEU A 63 11.95 -2.76 2.35
C LEU A 63 10.73 -3.61 1.97
N ALA A 64 10.81 -4.94 2.08
CA ALA A 64 9.66 -5.82 1.86
C ALA A 64 8.54 -5.55 2.88
N GLU A 65 8.89 -5.42 4.17
CA GLU A 65 7.94 -5.07 5.24
C GLU A 65 7.28 -3.71 4.99
N LEU A 66 8.05 -2.70 4.56
CA LEU A 66 7.53 -1.39 4.17
C LEU A 66 6.53 -1.50 3.01
N ASN A 67 6.87 -2.21 1.94
CA ASN A 67 6.00 -2.37 0.78
C ASN A 67 4.69 -3.07 1.15
N GLN A 68 4.76 -4.13 1.95
CA GLN A 68 3.58 -4.82 2.46
C GLN A 68 2.72 -3.86 3.30
N ALA A 69 3.32 -3.13 4.23
CA ALA A 69 2.61 -2.19 5.08
C ALA A 69 1.94 -1.06 4.26
N VAL A 70 2.56 -0.61 3.17
CA VAL A 70 1.97 0.35 2.23
C VAL A 70 0.76 -0.26 1.52
N GLN A 71 0.88 -1.46 0.97
CA GLN A 71 -0.23 -2.14 0.28
C GLN A 71 -1.44 -2.34 1.20
N GLU A 72 -1.22 -2.81 2.42
CA GLU A 72 -2.27 -2.99 3.44
C GLU A 72 -2.92 -1.67 3.87
N SER A 73 -2.22 -0.55 3.70
CA SER A 73 -2.70 0.78 4.10
C SER A 73 -3.37 1.55 2.96
N GLN A 74 -3.37 1.03 1.74
CA GLN A 74 -4.03 1.68 0.62
C GLN A 74 -5.55 1.55 0.74
N ASN A 75 -6.22 2.69 0.83
CA ASN A 75 -7.69 2.74 0.85
C ASN A 75 -8.30 2.91 -0.54
N THR A 76 -7.52 3.34 -1.53
CA THR A 76 -7.97 3.52 -2.91
C THR A 76 -6.91 3.00 -3.87
N LEU A 77 -7.34 2.20 -4.84
CA LEU A 77 -6.51 1.76 -5.95
C LEU A 77 -6.75 2.68 -7.15
N LYS A 78 -5.68 3.16 -7.78
CA LYS A 78 -5.75 3.77 -9.11
C LYS A 78 -5.45 2.69 -10.13
N VAL A 79 -6.36 2.51 -11.08
CA VAL A 79 -6.21 1.55 -12.17
C VAL A 79 -6.16 2.35 -13.46
N ASP A 80 -5.10 2.16 -14.23
CA ASP A 80 -5.05 2.64 -15.60
C ASP A 80 -5.72 1.60 -16.51
N PHE A 81 -6.65 2.07 -17.34
CA PHE A 81 -7.38 1.24 -18.28
C PHE A 81 -6.92 1.46 -19.72
N GLU A 82 -5.72 2.02 -19.92
CA GLU A 82 -5.05 2.03 -21.22
C GLU A 82 -4.87 0.59 -21.73
N GLY A 83 -5.26 0.35 -22.99
CA GLY A 83 -5.21 -0.99 -23.61
C GLY A 83 -6.37 -1.93 -23.27
N PHE A 84 -7.24 -1.61 -22.30
CA PHE A 84 -8.42 -2.41 -21.97
C PHE A 84 -9.56 -2.16 -22.97
N SER A 85 -10.22 -3.23 -23.42
CA SER A 85 -11.45 -3.11 -24.20
C SER A 85 -12.61 -2.58 -23.36
N GLY A 86 -13.71 -2.17 -23.99
CA GLY A 86 -14.92 -1.77 -23.28
C GLY A 86 -15.47 -2.89 -22.39
N GLU A 87 -15.43 -4.13 -22.87
CA GLU A 87 -15.88 -5.31 -22.12
C GLU A 87 -15.00 -5.57 -20.90
N ASP A 88 -13.66 -5.50 -21.06
CA ASP A 88 -12.73 -5.70 -19.95
C ASP A 88 -12.99 -4.71 -18.81
N LYS A 89 -13.28 -3.45 -19.16
CA LYS A 89 -13.63 -2.41 -18.17
C LYS A 89 -14.95 -2.75 -17.46
N ILE A 90 -15.96 -3.23 -18.18
CA ILE A 90 -17.26 -3.61 -17.60
C ILE A 90 -17.08 -4.78 -16.62
N VAL A 91 -16.32 -5.81 -17.01
CA VAL A 91 -16.02 -6.97 -16.17
C VAL A 91 -15.29 -6.52 -14.90
N PHE A 92 -14.23 -5.73 -15.04
CA PHE A 92 -13.44 -5.26 -13.90
C PHE A 92 -14.24 -4.37 -12.94
N MET A 93 -15.03 -3.43 -13.46
CA MET A 93 -15.86 -2.55 -12.65
C MET A 93 -17.01 -3.30 -11.95
N THR A 94 -17.58 -4.31 -12.62
CA THR A 94 -18.58 -5.19 -12.01
C THR A 94 -17.96 -6.01 -10.89
N MET A 95 -16.77 -6.57 -11.11
CA MET A 95 -16.02 -7.28 -10.08
C MET A 95 -15.81 -6.40 -8.84
N ILE A 96 -15.31 -5.16 -8.99
CA ILE A 96 -15.11 -4.24 -7.84
C ILE A 96 -16.40 -3.99 -7.07
N ARG A 97 -17.51 -3.75 -7.77
CA ARG A 97 -18.81 -3.43 -7.15
C ARG A 97 -19.37 -4.63 -6.36
N GLU A 98 -19.30 -5.82 -6.95
CA GLU A 98 -19.88 -7.03 -6.35
C GLU A 98 -18.92 -7.73 -5.37
N PHE A 99 -17.62 -7.43 -5.39
CA PHE A 99 -16.60 -8.19 -4.64
C PHE A 99 -16.90 -8.34 -3.15
N LYS A 100 -17.46 -7.30 -2.52
CA LYS A 100 -17.81 -7.32 -1.09
C LYS A 100 -18.91 -8.33 -0.76
N GLY A 101 -19.80 -8.61 -1.71
CA GLY A 101 -20.91 -9.56 -1.56
C GLY A 101 -20.54 -11.01 -1.84
N LEU A 102 -19.35 -11.27 -2.40
CA LEU A 102 -18.90 -12.63 -2.70
C LEU A 102 -18.56 -13.40 -1.42
N ASP A 103 -18.94 -14.69 -1.39
CA ASP A 103 -18.56 -15.60 -0.34
C ASP A 103 -17.10 -16.08 -0.47
N GLU A 104 -16.62 -16.84 0.51
CA GLU A 104 -15.25 -17.33 0.53
C GLU A 104 -14.94 -18.28 -0.63
N LYS A 105 -15.92 -19.07 -1.08
CA LYS A 105 -15.74 -20.04 -2.17
C LYS A 105 -15.56 -19.32 -3.50
N ASP A 106 -16.36 -18.30 -3.76
CA ASP A 106 -16.27 -17.53 -4.99
C ASP A 106 -15.01 -16.67 -5.03
N ARG A 107 -14.60 -16.08 -3.89
CA ARG A 107 -13.30 -15.39 -3.79
C ARG A 107 -12.12 -16.33 -4.05
N ALA A 108 -12.18 -17.57 -3.55
CA ALA A 108 -11.15 -18.57 -3.80
C ALA A 108 -11.04 -18.92 -5.29
N LYS A 109 -12.17 -19.09 -5.98
CA LYS A 109 -12.19 -19.33 -7.44
C LYS A 109 -11.61 -18.15 -8.23
N ILE A 110 -11.96 -16.91 -7.85
CA ILE A 110 -11.38 -15.72 -8.50
C ILE A 110 -9.86 -15.71 -8.32
N LYS A 111 -9.37 -15.98 -7.11
CA LYS A 111 -7.93 -16.09 -6.84
C LYS A 111 -7.27 -17.15 -7.72
N GLU A 112 -7.87 -18.33 -7.83
CA GLU A 112 -7.36 -19.42 -8.69
C GLU A 112 -7.30 -18.99 -10.17
N ILE A 113 -8.37 -18.38 -10.69
CA ILE A 113 -8.42 -17.91 -12.08
C ILE A 113 -7.32 -16.88 -12.36
N LEU A 114 -7.11 -15.93 -11.45
CA LEU A 114 -6.16 -14.83 -11.62
C LEU A 114 -4.70 -15.26 -11.45
N LEU A 115 -4.42 -16.22 -10.56
CA LEU A 115 -3.05 -16.69 -10.28
C LEU A 115 -2.59 -17.84 -11.16
N LYS A 116 -3.49 -18.39 -12.00
CA LYS A 116 -3.20 -19.55 -12.87
C LYS A 116 -2.01 -19.38 -13.81
N ASN A 117 -1.63 -18.13 -14.12
CA ASN A 117 -0.52 -17.82 -15.02
C ASN A 117 0.82 -17.53 -14.31
N GLU A 118 0.84 -17.36 -12.99
CA GLU A 118 2.10 -17.13 -12.25
C GLU A 118 2.88 -18.43 -11.99
N GLU A 119 2.21 -19.60 -11.99
CA GLU A 119 2.85 -20.91 -11.81
C GLU A 119 3.46 -21.49 -13.11
N SER A 120 3.32 -20.81 -14.25
CA SER A 120 3.84 -21.24 -15.56
C SER A 120 5.05 -20.44 -16.04
N MET A 121 5.65 -19.59 -15.19
CA MET A 121 6.89 -18.84 -15.47
C MET A 121 8.01 -19.19 -14.49
#